data_AF-D7IKD2-F1
#
_entry.id   AF-D7IKD2-F1
#
_cell.length_a   1.000
_cell.length_b   1.000
_cell.length_c   1.000
_cell.angle_alpha   90.00
_cell.angle_beta   90.00
_cell.angle_gamma   90.00
#
_symmetry.space_group_name_H-M   'P 1'
#
loop_
_entity.id
_entity.type
_entity.pdbx_description
1 polymer ?
#
loop_
_entity_poly.entity_id
_entity_poly.type
_entity_poly.pdbx_seq_one_letter_code
_entity_poly.pdbx_strand_id
1 'polypeptide(L)'
;MQQEDDLRGLAKTMDFMRALSILFVVINIYWFCYGQIREWGINIGVVDRILLNFDRTAGLFRNILWTKLFAVVFLALSCLGTKGVKEEKITWRKITASLATGGVLFFFNWWLLDLPLTAAANAAFYILTLSAGYICLLMGGVWMSRLLKNNLMDDPFNNENESFQQETRLIENEYSINLPTKFYYNKQWNNGFANVVNPQRACICMGSPGSGKSYCVVNQFIKQQIEKGYTQYIYDYKFPDLSEIAYNHLLNHQKGYKKIPTFYVINFDDPRRSHRCNPIHPDFMTDISDAYESAYTIMLNLNRSWV
;
A
#
# COMPACT_ATOMS: atom_id res chain seq x y z
N MET A 1 -6.07 20.43 -1.54
CA MET A 1 -5.64 21.74 -2.08
C MET A 1 -4.24 22.11 -1.61
N GLN A 2 -3.99 22.32 -0.31
CA GLN A 2 -2.66 22.73 0.18
C GLN A 2 -1.51 21.77 -0.18
N GLN A 3 -1.71 20.45 -0.03
CA GLN A 3 -0.72 19.45 -0.47
C GLN A 3 -0.47 19.45 -2.00
N GLU A 4 -1.46 19.78 -2.82
CA GLU A 4 -1.29 19.83 -4.28
C GLU A 4 -0.52 21.08 -4.71
N ASP A 5 -0.75 22.21 -4.03
CA ASP A 5 -0.02 23.45 -4.26
C ASP A 5 1.45 23.34 -3.81
N ASP A 6 1.72 22.70 -2.68
CA ASP A 6 3.09 22.42 -2.20
C ASP A 6 3.87 21.52 -3.20
N LEU A 7 3.19 20.50 -3.73
CA LEU A 7 3.77 19.62 -4.75
C LEU A 7 4.04 20.33 -6.08
N ARG A 8 3.16 21.24 -6.50
CA ARG A 8 3.37 22.09 -7.68
C ARG A 8 4.50 23.09 -7.45
N GLY A 9 4.62 23.65 -6.25
CA GLY A 9 5.73 24.50 -5.84
C GLY A 9 7.07 23.76 -5.95
N LEU A 10 7.15 22.55 -5.41
CA LEU A 10 8.34 21.72 -5.49
C LEU A 10 8.70 21.40 -6.94
N ALA A 11 7.75 21.01 -7.79
CA ALA A 11 8.00 20.75 -9.21
C ALA A 11 8.60 21.97 -9.94
N LYS A 12 8.06 23.17 -9.70
CA LYS A 12 8.60 24.42 -10.27
C LYS A 12 10.03 24.70 -9.81
N THR A 13 10.35 24.49 -8.53
CA THR A 13 11.73 24.69 -8.03
C THR A 13 12.71 23.73 -8.70
N MET A 14 12.28 22.51 -9.03
CA MET A 14 13.13 21.56 -9.73
C MET A 14 13.42 21.92 -11.18
N ASP A 15 12.39 22.36 -11.91
CA ASP A 15 12.56 22.82 -13.29
C ASP A 15 13.48 24.04 -13.34
N PHE A 16 13.40 24.92 -12.33
CA PHE A 16 14.34 26.01 -12.15
C PHE A 16 15.79 25.53 -11.92
N MET A 17 16.01 24.55 -11.04
CA MET A 17 17.34 23.95 -10.83
C MET A 17 17.88 23.30 -12.12
N ARG A 18 17.03 22.66 -12.91
CA ARG A 18 17.42 22.08 -14.21
C ARG A 18 17.79 23.17 -15.22
N ALA A 19 17.04 24.26 -15.29
CA ALA A 19 17.36 25.40 -16.15
C ALA A 19 18.71 26.02 -15.77
N LEU A 20 18.99 26.15 -14.48
CA LEU A 20 20.28 26.65 -13.98
C LEU A 20 21.44 25.71 -14.32
N SER A 21 21.23 24.40 -14.21
CA SER A 21 22.19 23.38 -14.67
C SER A 21 22.52 23.51 -16.16
N ILE A 22 21.49 23.63 -17.03
CA ILE A 22 21.67 23.83 -18.48
C ILE A 22 22.41 25.14 -18.75
N LEU A 23 22.08 26.21 -18.03
CA LEU A 23 22.75 27.50 -18.15
C LEU A 23 24.27 27.36 -17.88
N PHE A 24 24.68 26.63 -16.84
CA PHE A 24 26.11 26.39 -16.60
C PHE A 24 26.80 25.60 -17.72
N VAL A 25 26.10 24.65 -18.35
CA VAL A 25 26.63 23.93 -19.53
C VAL A 25 26.81 24.87 -20.71
N VAL A 26 25.83 25.73 -20.99
CA VAL A 26 25.91 26.73 -22.07
C VAL A 26 27.04 27.73 -21.82
N ILE A 27 27.17 28.22 -20.59
CA ILE A 27 28.27 29.12 -20.21
C ILE A 27 29.63 28.42 -20.37
N ASN A 28 29.74 27.16 -19.99
CA ASN A 28 30.96 26.38 -20.19
C ASN A 28 31.33 26.29 -21.69
N ILE A 29 30.37 25.97 -22.56
CA ILE A 29 30.58 25.97 -24.02
C ILE A 29 31.02 27.36 -24.48
N TYR A 30 30.32 28.41 -24.03
CA TYR A 30 30.59 29.78 -24.43
C TYR A 30 32.01 30.24 -24.10
N TRP A 31 32.46 29.95 -22.87
CA TRP A 31 33.76 30.39 -22.38
C TRP A 31 34.92 29.60 -23.00
N PHE A 32 34.83 28.26 -23.02
CA PHE A 32 35.94 27.41 -23.45
C PHE A 32 36.03 27.26 -24.98
N CYS A 33 34.93 27.50 -25.72
CA CYS A 33 34.93 27.55 -27.19
C CYS A 33 34.84 28.99 -27.72
N TYR A 34 35.19 30.01 -26.92
CA TYR A 34 35.01 31.43 -27.27
C TYR A 34 35.66 31.81 -28.61
N GLY A 35 36.86 31.30 -28.89
CA GLY A 35 37.56 31.54 -30.16
C GLY A 35 36.73 31.16 -31.38
N GLN A 36 36.11 29.98 -31.36
CA GLN A 36 35.25 29.51 -32.45
C GLN A 36 33.89 30.23 -32.49
N ILE A 37 33.33 30.55 -31.33
CA ILE A 37 32.05 31.25 -31.22
C ILE A 37 32.15 32.68 -31.80
N ARG A 38 33.30 33.32 -31.62
CA ARG A 38 33.61 34.61 -32.24
C ARG A 38 33.72 34.50 -33.76
N GLU A 39 34.32 33.44 -34.28
CA GLU A 39 34.38 33.18 -35.74
C GLU A 39 33.00 32.91 -36.34
N TRP A 40 32.08 32.28 -35.59
CA TRP A 40 30.68 32.11 -35.99
C TRP A 40 29.85 33.40 -35.94
N GLY A 41 30.45 34.54 -35.59
CA GLY A 41 29.78 35.84 -35.55
C GLY A 41 28.89 36.04 -34.32
N ILE A 42 28.93 35.15 -33.33
CA ILE A 42 28.13 35.24 -32.10
C ILE A 42 28.91 36.07 -31.08
N ASN A 43 28.89 37.39 -31.23
CA ASN A 43 29.49 38.31 -30.26
C ASN A 43 28.40 39.05 -29.49
N ILE A 44 28.21 38.68 -28.23
CA ILE A 44 27.27 39.33 -27.32
C ILE A 44 28.10 40.06 -26.27
N GLY A 45 28.57 41.27 -26.58
CA GLY A 45 29.48 42.02 -25.70
C GLY A 45 28.96 42.26 -24.26
N VAL A 46 27.65 42.17 -24.04
CA VAL A 46 27.04 42.19 -22.70
C VAL A 46 27.35 40.92 -21.91
N VAL A 47 27.29 39.75 -22.55
CA VAL A 47 27.59 38.44 -21.94
C VAL A 47 29.07 38.36 -21.58
N ASP A 48 29.95 38.82 -22.46
CA ASP A 48 31.40 38.89 -22.21
C ASP A 48 31.71 39.69 -20.94
N ARG A 49 31.11 40.88 -20.80
CA ARG A 49 31.31 41.74 -19.62
C ARG A 49 30.78 41.08 -18.34
N ILE A 50 29.64 40.40 -18.41
CA ILE A 50 29.05 39.69 -17.26
C ILE A 50 29.94 38.52 -16.84
N LEU A 51 30.36 37.66 -17.78
CA LEU A 51 31.17 36.49 -17.47
C LEU A 51 32.57 36.88 -16.96
N LEU A 52 33.19 37.92 -17.51
CA LEU A 52 34.47 38.44 -17.02
C LEU A 52 34.38 39.00 -15.60
N ASN A 53 33.32 39.75 -15.28
CA ASN A 53 33.10 40.25 -13.92
C ASN A 53 32.78 39.12 -12.95
N PHE A 54 32.04 38.11 -13.39
CA PHE A 54 31.72 36.93 -12.61
C PHE A 54 32.98 36.09 -12.34
N ASP A 55 33.86 35.90 -13.31
CA ASP A 55 35.14 35.19 -13.11
C ASP A 55 36.06 35.92 -12.14
N ARG A 56 36.16 37.26 -12.25
CA ARG A 56 36.97 38.09 -11.35
C ARG A 56 36.55 37.94 -9.89
N THR A 57 35.27 37.67 -9.65
CA THR A 57 34.70 37.60 -8.30
C THR A 57 34.62 36.17 -7.77
N ALA A 58 34.24 35.20 -8.61
CA ALA A 58 33.96 33.81 -8.20
C ALA A 58 35.05 32.80 -8.62
N GLY A 59 35.93 33.15 -9.55
CA GLY A 59 37.00 32.27 -10.05
C GLY A 59 36.50 30.99 -10.75
N LEU A 60 35.23 30.98 -11.17
CA LEU A 60 34.54 29.78 -11.66
C LEU A 60 35.13 29.24 -12.97
N PHE A 61 35.71 30.11 -13.81
CA PHE A 61 36.23 29.74 -15.12
C PHE A 61 37.73 29.48 -15.13
N ARG A 62 38.41 29.58 -13.98
CA ARG A 62 39.83 29.24 -13.83
C ARG A 62 40.15 27.78 -14.14
N ASN A 63 39.17 26.89 -13.97
CA ASN A 63 39.31 25.49 -14.34
C ASN A 63 38.00 24.99 -14.98
N ILE A 64 38.12 24.28 -16.10
CA ILE A 64 36.99 23.69 -16.84
C ILE A 64 36.14 22.77 -15.97
N LEU A 65 36.74 22.17 -14.94
CA LEU A 65 36.06 21.27 -14.02
C LEU A 65 35.08 21.99 -13.06
N TRP A 66 35.34 23.23 -12.68
CA TRP A 66 34.50 23.94 -11.71
C TRP A 66 33.11 24.23 -12.28
N THR A 67 33.03 24.86 -13.45
CA THR A 67 31.76 25.08 -14.16
C THR A 67 30.95 23.79 -14.39
N LYS A 68 31.64 22.70 -14.73
CA LYS A 68 31.03 21.36 -14.88
C LYS A 68 30.49 20.81 -13.56
N LEU A 69 31.23 20.97 -12.46
CA LEU A 69 30.80 20.54 -11.14
C LEU A 69 29.52 21.27 -10.72
N PHE A 70 29.45 22.59 -10.92
CA PHE A 70 28.23 23.37 -10.63
C PHE A 70 27.04 22.91 -11.49
N ALA A 71 27.25 22.62 -12.78
CA ALA A 71 26.20 22.04 -13.62
C ALA A 71 25.68 20.72 -13.04
N VAL A 72 26.57 19.81 -12.63
CA VAL A 72 26.17 18.51 -12.05
C VAL A 72 25.49 18.66 -10.68
N VAL A 73 25.91 19.61 -9.84
CA VAL A 73 25.26 19.86 -8.55
C VAL A 73 23.80 20.30 -8.76
N PHE A 74 23.56 21.26 -9.65
CA PHE A 74 22.19 21.69 -9.96
C PHE A 74 21.39 20.61 -10.67
N LEU A 75 22.03 19.79 -11.52
CA LEU A 75 21.41 18.62 -12.11
C LEU A 75 20.97 17.61 -11.04
N ALA A 76 21.83 17.28 -10.08
CA ALA A 76 21.53 16.35 -9.00
C ALA A 76 20.37 16.85 -8.14
N LEU A 77 20.37 18.14 -7.77
CA LEU A 77 19.24 18.78 -7.07
C LEU A 77 17.95 18.71 -7.89
N SER A 78 18.04 18.90 -9.21
CA SER A 78 16.88 18.78 -10.12
C SER A 78 16.37 17.35 -10.32
N CYS A 79 17.12 16.32 -9.90
CA CYS A 79 16.70 14.93 -9.98
C CYS A 79 16.00 14.47 -8.69
N LEU A 80 16.34 15.03 -7.53
CA LEU A 80 15.84 14.57 -6.22
C LEU A 80 14.31 14.65 -6.06
N GLY A 81 13.63 15.60 -6.70
CA GLY A 81 12.18 15.78 -6.52
C GLY A 81 11.30 15.14 -7.61
N THR A 82 11.85 14.48 -8.65
CA THR A 82 11.06 14.13 -9.84
C THR A 82 10.12 12.99 -9.49
N LYS A 83 8.82 13.17 -9.73
CA LYS A 83 7.86 12.07 -9.58
C LYS A 83 8.10 11.06 -10.71
N GLY A 84 8.41 9.83 -10.34
CA GLY A 84 8.56 8.74 -11.29
C GLY A 84 7.20 8.29 -11.80
N VAL A 85 7.02 8.26 -13.12
CA VAL A 85 5.95 7.47 -13.73
C VAL A 85 6.32 6.00 -13.51
N LYS A 86 5.45 5.25 -12.82
CA LYS A 86 5.57 3.79 -12.70
C LYS A 86 5.46 3.21 -14.11
N GLU A 87 6.53 2.58 -14.63
CA GLU A 87 6.47 1.50 -15.65
C GLU A 87 7.81 1.06 -16.31
N GLU A 88 8.98 1.34 -15.75
CA GLU A 88 10.23 0.78 -16.32
C GLU A 88 10.95 -0.16 -15.36
N LYS A 89 11.29 -1.37 -15.85
CA LYS A 89 12.23 -2.32 -15.23
C LYS A 89 13.64 -1.73 -15.26
N ILE A 90 13.88 -0.70 -14.46
CA ILE A 90 15.19 -0.06 -14.29
C ILE A 90 16.00 -0.93 -13.33
N THR A 91 17.12 -1.47 -13.80
CA THR A 91 18.06 -2.23 -12.97
C THR A 91 19.22 -1.33 -12.52
N TRP A 92 19.78 -1.57 -11.34
CA TRP A 92 20.97 -0.86 -10.84
C TRP A 92 22.11 -0.82 -11.87
N ARG A 93 22.29 -1.90 -12.65
CA ARG A 93 23.29 -1.98 -13.73
C ARG A 93 23.09 -0.90 -14.80
N LYS A 94 21.84 -0.60 -15.20
CA LYS A 94 21.54 0.45 -16.19
C LYS A 94 21.84 1.84 -15.63
N ILE A 95 21.53 2.07 -14.35
CA ILE A 95 21.79 3.34 -13.66
C ILE A 95 23.30 3.59 -13.56
N THR A 96 24.06 2.62 -13.07
CA THR A 96 25.52 2.74 -12.93
C THR A 96 26.20 2.90 -14.29
N ALA A 97 25.76 2.16 -15.32
CA ALA A 97 26.30 2.31 -16.67
C ALA A 97 26.03 3.72 -17.24
N SER A 98 24.82 4.24 -17.08
CA SER A 98 24.45 5.57 -17.57
C SER A 98 25.20 6.69 -16.84
N LEU A 99 25.34 6.60 -15.51
CA LEU A 99 26.10 7.57 -14.71
C LEU A 99 27.61 7.49 -15.00
N ALA A 100 28.18 6.29 -15.16
CA ALA A 100 29.59 6.12 -15.49
C ALA A 100 29.90 6.69 -16.88
N THR A 101 29.13 6.31 -17.91
CA THR A 101 29.31 6.84 -19.27
C THR A 101 29.10 8.35 -19.30
N GLY A 102 28.09 8.86 -18.60
CA GLY A 102 27.83 10.29 -18.49
C GLY A 102 28.99 11.05 -17.82
N GLY A 103 29.51 10.53 -16.71
CA GLY A 103 30.65 11.11 -16.00
C GLY A 103 31.92 11.14 -16.83
N VAL A 104 32.22 10.05 -17.55
CA VAL A 104 33.39 9.99 -18.46
C VAL A 104 33.24 11.01 -19.58
N LEU A 105 32.13 11.01 -20.32
CA LEU A 105 31.93 11.92 -21.45
C LEU A 105 31.89 13.40 -21.02
N PHE A 106 31.34 13.70 -19.84
CA PHE A 106 31.17 15.06 -19.37
C PHE A 106 32.45 15.66 -18.75
N PHE A 107 33.17 14.90 -17.91
CA PHE A 107 34.36 15.41 -17.23
C PHE A 107 35.65 15.18 -18.04
N PHE A 108 35.82 14.05 -18.71
CA PHE A 108 37.07 13.65 -19.39
C PHE A 108 37.12 14.02 -20.88
N ASN A 109 36.62 15.21 -21.24
CA ASN A 109 36.64 15.69 -22.63
C ASN A 109 37.49 16.97 -22.85
N TRP A 110 38.28 17.40 -21.85
CA TRP A 110 39.10 18.62 -21.96
C TRP A 110 40.14 18.53 -23.08
N TRP A 111 40.76 17.36 -23.27
CA TRP A 111 41.81 17.10 -24.25
C TRP A 111 41.32 17.19 -25.70
N LEU A 112 40.01 17.14 -25.94
CA LEU A 112 39.43 17.33 -27.27
C LEU A 112 39.63 18.74 -27.81
N LEU A 113 39.84 19.72 -26.92
CA LEU A 113 40.10 21.11 -27.31
C LEU A 113 41.53 21.30 -27.84
N ASP A 114 42.47 20.44 -27.43
CA ASP A 114 43.90 20.54 -27.74
C ASP A 114 44.34 19.63 -28.92
N LEU A 115 43.40 18.98 -29.60
CA LEU A 115 43.71 18.10 -30.73
C LEU A 115 44.25 18.90 -31.93
N PRO A 116 45.16 18.33 -32.74
CA PRO A 116 45.70 18.96 -33.94
C PRO A 116 44.71 18.92 -35.12
N LEU A 117 43.45 19.33 -34.89
CA LEU A 117 42.40 19.48 -35.89
C LEU A 117 42.03 20.96 -36.04
N THR A 118 41.09 21.27 -36.92
CA THR A 118 40.55 22.63 -37.03
C THR A 118 39.82 23.03 -35.74
N ALA A 119 39.88 24.32 -35.38
CA ALA A 119 39.20 24.83 -34.18
C ALA A 119 37.70 24.51 -34.19
N ALA A 120 37.07 24.51 -35.36
CA ALA A 120 35.68 24.12 -35.55
C ALA A 120 35.42 22.64 -35.22
N ALA A 121 36.33 21.73 -35.62
CA ALA A 121 36.21 20.31 -35.32
C ALA A 121 36.39 20.03 -33.82
N ASN A 122 37.39 20.66 -33.18
CA ASN A 122 37.63 20.54 -31.74
C ASN A 122 36.43 21.01 -30.92
N ALA A 123 35.87 22.18 -31.25
CA ALA A 123 34.67 22.71 -30.61
C ALA A 123 33.46 21.80 -30.81
N ALA A 124 33.27 21.23 -32.01
CA ALA A 124 32.16 20.32 -32.29
C ALA A 124 32.25 19.01 -31.48
N PHE A 125 33.42 18.37 -31.43
CA PHE A 125 33.62 17.15 -30.61
C PHE A 125 33.47 17.43 -29.12
N TYR A 126 33.95 18.58 -28.65
CA TYR A 126 33.78 19.01 -27.27
C TYR A 126 32.30 19.20 -26.91
N ILE A 127 31.53 19.92 -27.73
CA ILE A 127 30.10 20.17 -27.51
C ILE A 127 29.30 18.86 -27.57
N LEU A 128 29.62 17.97 -28.51
CA LEU A 128 28.93 16.69 -28.69
C LEU A 128 29.13 15.79 -27.46
N THR A 129 30.37 15.63 -27.01
CA THR A 129 30.69 14.80 -25.83
C THR A 129 30.12 15.41 -24.55
N LEU A 130 30.18 16.73 -24.40
CA LEU A 130 29.59 17.45 -23.26
C LEU A 130 28.07 17.28 -23.21
N SER A 131 27.39 17.43 -24.35
CA SER A 131 25.93 17.30 -24.44
C SER A 131 25.48 15.86 -24.21
N ALA A 132 26.16 14.89 -24.84
CA ALA A 132 25.87 13.47 -24.65
C ALA A 132 26.11 13.05 -23.18
N GLY A 133 27.21 13.48 -22.58
CA GLY A 133 27.52 13.25 -21.17
C GLY A 133 26.46 13.82 -20.23
N TYR A 134 26.01 15.05 -20.50
CA TYR A 134 24.95 15.71 -19.72
C TYR A 134 23.62 14.94 -19.79
N ILE A 135 23.22 14.50 -20.99
CA ILE A 135 21.98 13.72 -21.17
C ILE A 135 22.07 12.38 -20.44
N CYS A 136 23.21 11.69 -20.50
CA CYS A 136 23.43 10.46 -19.74
C CYS A 136 23.35 10.69 -18.23
N LEU A 137 23.95 11.76 -17.70
CA LEU A 137 23.86 12.11 -16.28
C LEU A 137 22.43 12.45 -15.85
N LEU A 138 21.67 13.15 -16.70
CA LEU A 138 20.25 13.46 -16.44
C LEU A 138 19.42 12.17 -16.38
N MET A 139 19.56 11.28 -17.36
CA MET A 139 18.85 9.99 -17.38
C MET A 139 19.20 9.14 -16.16
N GLY A 140 20.50 8.99 -15.86
CA GLY A 140 20.98 8.24 -14.70
C GLY A 140 20.48 8.83 -13.37
N GLY A 141 20.50 10.15 -13.23
CA GLY A 141 20.02 10.84 -12.03
C GLY A 141 18.51 10.70 -11.81
N VAL A 142 17.70 10.80 -12.87
CA VAL A 142 16.25 10.57 -12.80
C VAL A 142 15.95 9.12 -12.43
N TRP A 143 16.62 8.14 -13.05
CA TRP A 143 16.45 6.73 -12.73
C TRP A 143 16.88 6.40 -11.29
N MET A 144 17.99 6.97 -10.82
CA MET A 144 18.48 6.81 -9.44
C MET A 144 17.48 7.38 -8.41
N SER A 145 16.98 8.59 -8.65
CA SER A 145 15.98 9.23 -7.78
C SER A 145 14.69 8.42 -7.67
N ARG A 146 14.22 7.84 -8.78
CA ARG A 146 13.04 6.95 -8.79
C ARG A 146 13.26 5.70 -7.93
N LEU A 147 14.42 5.05 -8.06
CA LEU A 147 14.71 3.82 -7.33
C LEU A 147 14.87 4.06 -5.82
N LEU A 148 15.54 5.15 -5.44
CA LEU A 148 15.72 5.52 -4.03
C LEU A 148 14.39 5.86 -3.36
N LYS A 149 13.52 6.62 -4.03
CA LYS A 149 12.20 7.00 -3.47
C LYS A 149 11.25 5.82 -3.27
N ASN A 150 11.32 4.80 -4.14
CA ASN A 150 10.49 3.60 -3.97
C ASN A 150 10.89 2.74 -2.76
N ASN A 151 12.13 2.85 -2.27
CA ASN A 151 12.60 2.09 -1.11
C ASN A 151 12.57 2.87 0.21
N LEU A 152 12.42 4.20 0.17
CA LEU A 152 12.48 5.07 1.35
C LEU A 152 11.11 5.61 1.81
N MET A 153 10.10 5.57 0.95
CA MET A 153 8.73 5.90 1.33
C MET A 153 7.98 4.60 1.51
N ASP A 154 8.03 4.07 2.73
CA ASP A 154 7.10 3.03 3.17
C ASP A 154 5.69 3.50 2.87
N ASP A 155 5.04 2.81 1.94
CA ASP A 155 3.65 3.02 1.58
C ASP A 155 2.82 3.09 2.88
N PRO A 156 2.02 4.15 3.12
CA PRO A 156 1.11 4.19 4.25
C PRO A 156 0.16 2.99 4.27
N PHE A 157 -0.08 2.38 3.12
CA PHE A 157 -0.87 1.16 2.91
C PHE A 157 0.01 -0.09 2.72
N ASN A 158 1.21 -0.12 3.31
CA ASN A 158 2.02 -1.33 3.39
C ASN A 158 1.36 -2.32 4.37
N ASN A 159 1.34 -3.61 4.04
CA ASN A 159 0.86 -4.68 4.92
C ASN A 159 1.43 -4.59 6.35
N GLU A 160 2.67 -4.09 6.49
CA GLU A 160 3.28 -3.86 7.79
C GLU A 160 2.66 -2.67 8.56
N ASN A 161 2.38 -1.57 7.87
CA ASN A 161 1.77 -0.36 8.45
C ASN A 161 0.27 -0.54 8.74
N GLU A 162 -0.42 -1.37 7.97
CA GLU A 162 -1.82 -1.77 8.23
C GLU A 162 -1.95 -2.87 9.28
N SER A 163 -0.83 -3.46 9.71
CA SER A 163 -0.82 -4.52 10.70
C SER A 163 -0.64 -4.02 12.13
N PHE A 164 -1.31 -4.68 13.07
CA PHE A 164 -1.21 -4.37 14.50
C PHE A 164 -1.17 -5.67 15.32
N GLN A 165 -0.64 -5.56 16.54
CA GLN A 165 -0.60 -6.68 17.46
C GLN A 165 -2.02 -7.10 17.87
N GLN A 166 -2.39 -8.34 17.56
CA GLN A 166 -3.64 -8.95 18.02
C GLN A 166 -3.42 -9.78 19.30
N GLU A 167 -4.51 -10.17 19.96
CA GLU A 167 -4.43 -11.02 21.15
C GLU A 167 -3.90 -12.41 20.79
N THR A 168 -2.84 -12.83 21.51
CA THR A 168 -2.14 -14.10 21.28
C THR A 168 -2.48 -15.15 22.33
N ARG A 169 -3.01 -14.72 23.47
CA ARG A 169 -3.38 -15.61 24.57
C ARG A 169 -4.75 -16.23 24.30
N LEU A 170 -4.85 -17.52 24.56
CA LEU A 170 -6.11 -18.22 24.65
C LEU A 170 -6.75 -17.90 26.01
N ILE A 171 -7.88 -17.21 26.01
CA ILE A 171 -8.59 -16.80 27.24
C ILE A 171 -9.87 -17.62 27.37
N GLU A 172 -9.81 -18.70 28.13
CA GLU A 172 -10.95 -19.61 28.35
C GLU A 172 -11.69 -19.28 29.65
N ASN A 173 -13.02 -19.35 29.59
CA ASN A 173 -13.90 -19.32 30.75
C ASN A 173 -15.15 -20.19 30.49
N GLU A 174 -16.08 -20.24 31.45
CA GLU A 174 -17.31 -21.02 31.35
C GLU A 174 -18.16 -20.68 30.10
N TYR A 175 -18.09 -19.44 29.62
CA TYR A 175 -18.92 -18.93 28.52
C TYR A 175 -18.16 -18.72 27.21
N SER A 176 -16.82 -18.67 27.24
CA SER A 176 -16.03 -18.11 26.13
C SER A 176 -16.20 -18.87 24.82
N ILE A 177 -16.02 -18.22 23.68
CA ILE A 177 -15.77 -18.90 22.41
C ILE A 177 -14.46 -18.37 21.86
N ASN A 178 -13.55 -19.28 21.54
CA ASN A 178 -12.18 -18.97 21.19
C ASN A 178 -11.93 -19.38 19.73
N LEU A 179 -11.71 -18.40 18.85
CA LEU A 179 -11.49 -18.63 17.42
C LEU A 179 -10.01 -18.48 17.08
N PRO A 180 -9.34 -19.49 16.49
CA PRO A 180 -7.95 -19.36 16.10
C PRO A 180 -7.80 -18.37 14.93
N THR A 181 -6.83 -17.46 15.04
CA THR A 181 -6.54 -16.45 14.01
C THR A 181 -5.07 -16.49 13.60
N LYS A 182 -4.78 -15.93 12.42
CA LYS A 182 -3.43 -15.58 11.99
C LYS A 182 -3.39 -14.11 11.64
N PHE A 183 -2.37 -13.42 12.11
CA PHE A 183 -2.17 -12.01 11.82
C PHE A 183 -0.71 -11.74 11.48
N TYR A 184 -0.49 -10.79 10.58
CA TYR A 184 0.84 -10.30 10.26
C TYR A 184 1.22 -9.23 11.29
N TYR A 185 2.44 -9.23 11.81
CA TYR A 185 2.96 -8.17 12.69
C TYR A 185 4.48 -8.30 12.75
N ASN A 186 5.22 -7.17 12.80
CA ASN A 186 6.69 -7.15 12.82
C ASN A 186 7.35 -8.02 11.73
N LYS A 187 6.87 -7.90 10.49
CA LYS A 187 7.35 -8.66 9.32
C LYS A 187 7.20 -10.18 9.42
N GLN A 188 6.36 -10.69 10.32
CA GLN A 188 6.15 -12.12 10.54
C GLN A 188 4.68 -12.47 10.67
N TRP A 189 4.34 -13.70 10.29
CA TRP A 189 3.02 -14.28 10.56
C TRP A 189 2.99 -14.85 11.97
N ASN A 190 2.06 -14.35 12.77
CA ASN A 190 1.83 -14.76 14.15
C ASN A 190 0.50 -15.50 14.26
N ASN A 191 0.45 -16.47 15.16
CA ASN A 191 -0.81 -17.13 15.55
C ASN A 191 -1.44 -16.32 16.69
N GLY A 192 -2.76 -16.24 16.70
CA GLY A 192 -3.51 -15.57 17.76
C GLY A 192 -4.88 -16.18 17.98
N PHE A 193 -5.67 -15.52 18.83
CA PHE A 193 -7.03 -15.93 19.15
C PHE A 193 -7.96 -14.72 19.21
N ALA A 194 -9.11 -14.83 18.54
CA ALA A 194 -10.25 -13.97 18.80
C ALA A 194 -11.09 -14.60 19.92
N ASN A 195 -10.93 -14.06 21.13
CA ASN A 195 -11.60 -14.55 22.33
C ASN A 195 -12.92 -13.79 22.56
N VAL A 196 -14.05 -14.45 22.31
CA VAL A 196 -15.38 -13.96 22.69
C VAL A 196 -15.62 -14.35 24.14
N VAL A 197 -15.14 -13.54 25.08
CA VAL A 197 -15.15 -13.87 26.53
C VAL A 197 -16.54 -13.84 27.16
N ASN A 198 -17.50 -13.12 26.56
CA ASN A 198 -18.87 -12.98 27.06
C ASN A 198 -19.86 -12.96 25.87
N PRO A 199 -20.27 -14.14 25.36
CA PRO A 199 -21.21 -14.21 24.25
C PRO A 199 -22.64 -13.78 24.62
N GLN A 200 -22.99 -13.71 25.91
CA GLN A 200 -24.33 -13.30 26.35
C GLN A 200 -24.67 -11.84 26.01
N ARG A 201 -23.67 -11.01 25.69
CA ARG A 201 -23.86 -9.60 25.26
C ARG A 201 -24.30 -9.43 23.79
N ALA A 202 -24.82 -10.50 23.19
CA ALA A 202 -25.07 -10.65 21.77
C ALA A 202 -23.79 -10.62 20.91
N CYS A 203 -23.76 -11.48 19.90
CA CYS A 203 -22.67 -11.55 18.94
C CYS A 203 -23.27 -11.47 17.53
N ILE A 204 -22.75 -10.58 16.70
CA ILE A 204 -23.20 -10.40 15.31
C ILE A 204 -22.05 -10.80 14.38
N CYS A 205 -22.30 -11.77 13.52
CA CYS A 205 -21.36 -12.20 12.47
C CYS A 205 -21.84 -11.71 11.11
N MET A 206 -21.16 -10.69 10.56
CA MET A 206 -21.49 -10.09 9.27
C MET A 206 -20.58 -10.60 8.15
N GLY A 207 -21.12 -10.72 6.94
CA GLY A 207 -20.34 -11.07 5.75
C GLY A 207 -21.20 -11.53 4.58
N SER A 208 -20.68 -11.43 3.36
CA SER A 208 -21.36 -11.84 2.13
C SER A 208 -21.60 -13.36 2.05
N PRO A 209 -22.54 -13.85 1.22
CA PRO A 209 -22.63 -15.27 0.90
C PRO A 209 -21.29 -15.82 0.41
N GLY A 210 -20.89 -17.02 0.87
CA GLY A 210 -19.61 -17.64 0.49
C GLY A 210 -18.37 -17.19 1.28
N SER A 211 -18.46 -16.20 2.16
CA SER A 211 -17.34 -15.72 3.01
C SER A 211 -16.86 -16.67 4.10
N GLY A 212 -17.45 -17.86 4.23
CA GLY A 212 -17.02 -18.87 5.21
C GLY A 212 -17.53 -18.66 6.65
N LYS A 213 -18.46 -17.72 6.89
CA LYS A 213 -19.03 -17.44 8.23
C LYS A 213 -19.45 -18.70 9.00
N SER A 214 -20.18 -19.60 8.34
CA SER A 214 -20.68 -20.83 8.97
C SER A 214 -19.54 -21.69 9.47
N TYR A 215 -18.54 -21.94 8.62
CA TYR A 215 -17.40 -22.79 8.96
C TYR A 215 -16.48 -22.16 10.02
N CYS A 216 -16.13 -20.88 9.85
CA CYS A 216 -15.13 -20.22 10.69
C CYS A 216 -15.69 -19.76 12.04
N VAL A 217 -16.96 -19.37 12.11
CA VAL A 217 -17.56 -18.75 13.31
C VAL A 217 -18.69 -19.61 13.87
N VAL A 218 -19.77 -19.83 13.10
CA VAL A 218 -20.99 -20.47 13.63
C VAL A 218 -20.73 -21.89 14.12
N ASN A 219 -19.99 -22.69 13.36
CA ASN A 219 -19.64 -24.05 13.74
C ASN A 219 -18.80 -24.08 15.02
N GLN A 220 -17.92 -23.10 15.22
CA GLN A 220 -17.11 -23.01 16.44
C GLN A 220 -17.97 -22.66 17.65
N PHE A 221 -18.92 -21.74 17.49
CA PHE A 221 -19.91 -21.44 18.53
C PHE A 221 -20.71 -22.69 18.91
N ILE A 222 -21.25 -23.41 17.92
CA ILE A 222 -22.04 -24.63 18.16
C ILE A 222 -21.22 -25.65 18.95
N LYS A 223 -20.00 -25.94 18.48
CA LYS A 223 -19.14 -26.98 19.08
C LYS A 223 -18.71 -26.63 20.50
N GLN A 224 -18.16 -25.44 20.70
CA GLN A 224 -17.62 -25.02 22.00
C GLN A 224 -18.73 -24.84 23.03
N GLN A 225 -19.92 -24.37 22.64
CA GLN A 225 -21.06 -24.31 23.56
C GLN A 225 -21.56 -25.70 23.96
N ILE A 226 -21.59 -26.67 23.04
CA ILE A 226 -21.93 -28.07 23.38
C ILE A 226 -20.90 -28.65 24.36
N GLU A 227 -19.61 -28.46 24.10
CA GLU A 227 -18.52 -28.93 24.97
C GLU A 227 -18.64 -28.36 26.39
N LYS A 228 -19.15 -27.12 26.50
CA LYS A 228 -19.40 -26.42 27.76
C LYS A 228 -20.74 -26.76 28.42
N GLY A 229 -21.53 -27.66 27.83
CA GLY A 229 -22.79 -28.12 28.40
C GLY A 229 -23.98 -27.18 28.20
N TYR A 230 -23.93 -26.27 27.22
CA TYR A 230 -25.06 -25.39 26.89
C TYR A 230 -26.07 -26.07 25.96
N THR A 231 -27.35 -25.74 26.16
CA THR A 231 -28.41 -25.98 25.18
C THR A 231 -28.43 -24.88 24.13
N GLN A 232 -28.80 -25.22 22.90
CA GLN A 232 -28.81 -24.27 21.79
C GLN A 232 -30.15 -24.27 21.07
N TYR A 233 -30.53 -23.09 20.57
CA TYR A 233 -31.62 -22.92 19.62
C TYR A 233 -30.99 -22.53 18.28
N ILE A 234 -30.98 -23.46 17.33
CA ILE A 234 -30.26 -23.31 16.05
C ILE A 234 -31.28 -23.12 14.94
N TYR A 235 -31.20 -21.96 14.27
CA TYR A 235 -31.94 -21.73 13.04
C TYR A 235 -31.09 -22.20 11.84
N ASP A 236 -31.48 -23.32 11.25
CA ASP A 236 -30.76 -23.95 10.14
C ASP A 236 -31.51 -23.74 8.82
N TYR A 237 -31.18 -22.64 8.14
CA TYR A 237 -31.81 -22.28 6.86
C TYR A 237 -31.54 -23.31 5.74
N LYS A 238 -30.43 -24.07 5.83
CA LYS A 238 -30.02 -25.07 4.83
C LYS A 238 -30.06 -26.47 5.43
N PHE A 239 -31.18 -26.79 6.07
CA PHE A 239 -31.32 -28.06 6.78
C PHE A 239 -30.92 -29.27 5.91
N PRO A 240 -30.10 -30.22 6.40
CA PRO A 240 -29.60 -30.35 7.78
C PRO A 240 -28.14 -29.87 8.02
N ASP A 241 -27.64 -28.84 7.33
CA ASP A 241 -26.23 -28.40 7.41
C ASP A 241 -25.72 -28.16 8.85
N LEU A 242 -26.34 -27.23 9.58
CA LEU A 242 -25.93 -26.91 10.96
C LEU A 242 -26.44 -27.96 11.95
N SER A 243 -27.60 -28.52 11.66
CA SER A 243 -28.27 -29.51 12.51
C SER A 243 -27.45 -30.79 12.64
N GLU A 244 -26.87 -31.27 11.54
CA GLU A 244 -26.02 -32.46 11.53
C GLU A 244 -24.74 -32.24 12.34
N ILE A 245 -24.12 -31.06 12.23
CA ILE A 245 -22.94 -30.68 13.02
C ILE A 245 -23.29 -30.67 14.51
N ALA A 246 -24.38 -30.01 14.89
CA ALA A 246 -24.81 -29.92 16.27
C ALA A 246 -25.14 -31.30 16.86
N TYR A 247 -25.90 -32.12 16.13
CA TYR A 247 -26.30 -33.45 16.57
C TYR A 247 -25.09 -34.37 16.75
N ASN A 248 -24.22 -34.47 15.74
CA ASN A 248 -23.03 -35.31 15.81
C ASN A 248 -22.07 -34.84 16.93
N HIS A 249 -21.92 -33.53 17.11
CA HIS A 249 -21.05 -33.01 18.17
C HIS A 249 -21.63 -33.27 19.56
N LEU A 250 -22.96 -33.14 19.72
CA LEU A 250 -23.66 -33.47 20.96
C LEU A 250 -23.48 -34.94 21.33
N LEU A 251 -23.65 -35.87 20.38
CA LEU A 251 -23.45 -37.30 20.62
C LEU A 251 -22.06 -37.62 21.20
N ASN A 252 -21.04 -36.89 20.75
CA ASN A 252 -19.66 -37.10 21.21
C ASN A 252 -19.32 -36.41 22.54
N HIS A 253 -20.13 -35.44 22.98
CA HIS A 253 -19.82 -34.58 24.15
C HIS A 253 -20.87 -34.63 25.26
N GLN A 254 -21.68 -35.70 25.31
CA GLN A 254 -22.73 -35.87 26.32
C GLN A 254 -22.22 -35.84 27.77
N LYS A 255 -20.95 -36.22 28.00
CA LYS A 255 -20.33 -36.25 29.33
C LYS A 255 -20.24 -34.87 30.00
N GLY A 256 -20.23 -33.78 29.23
CA GLY A 256 -20.18 -32.42 29.75
C GLY A 256 -21.50 -31.95 30.37
N TYR A 257 -22.59 -32.68 30.18
CA TYR A 257 -23.91 -32.27 30.62
C TYR A 257 -24.33 -32.94 31.94
N LYS A 258 -24.81 -32.13 32.89
CA LYS A 258 -25.51 -32.66 34.08
C LYS A 258 -26.80 -33.39 33.69
N LYS A 259 -27.51 -32.87 32.70
CA LYS A 259 -28.68 -33.48 32.05
C LYS A 259 -28.51 -33.33 30.55
N ILE A 260 -28.39 -34.46 29.86
CA ILE A 260 -28.19 -34.48 28.40
C ILE A 260 -29.44 -33.87 27.73
N PRO A 261 -29.28 -32.87 26.85
CA PRO A 261 -30.42 -32.27 26.15
C PRO A 261 -30.96 -33.22 25.10
N THR A 262 -32.29 -33.26 24.99
CA THR A 262 -32.97 -33.95 23.89
C THR A 262 -32.89 -33.09 22.64
N PHE A 263 -32.58 -33.71 21.50
CA PHE A 263 -32.48 -33.01 20.22
C PHE A 263 -33.86 -32.94 19.54
N TYR A 264 -34.43 -31.73 19.46
CA TYR A 264 -35.69 -31.46 18.77
C TYR A 264 -35.44 -30.66 17.49
N VAL A 265 -36.23 -30.95 16.47
CA VAL A 265 -36.18 -30.33 15.15
C VAL A 265 -37.59 -29.88 14.79
N ILE A 266 -37.78 -28.61 14.44
CA ILE A 266 -39.00 -28.11 13.82
C ILE A 266 -38.68 -27.82 12.36
N ASN A 267 -39.25 -28.58 11.44
CA ASN A 267 -38.97 -28.49 10.01
C ASN A 267 -40.28 -28.24 9.23
N PHE A 268 -40.36 -27.07 8.59
CA PHE A 268 -41.52 -26.66 7.82
C PHE A 268 -41.50 -27.17 6.37
N ASP A 269 -40.33 -27.58 5.86
CA ASP A 269 -40.15 -28.10 4.49
C ASP A 269 -40.41 -29.62 4.39
N ASP A 270 -39.94 -30.40 5.38
CA ASP A 270 -40.22 -31.84 5.51
C ASP A 270 -40.87 -32.16 6.87
N PRO A 271 -42.21 -32.13 6.94
CA PRO A 271 -42.95 -32.40 8.17
C PRO A 271 -42.67 -33.78 8.77
N ARG A 272 -42.20 -34.76 7.98
CA ARG A 272 -41.88 -36.11 8.48
C ARG A 272 -40.62 -36.13 9.35
N ARG A 273 -39.71 -35.17 9.16
CA ARG A 273 -38.49 -34.98 9.96
C ARG A 273 -38.68 -33.93 11.06
N SER A 274 -39.87 -33.39 11.19
CA SER A 274 -40.22 -32.42 12.22
C SER A 274 -40.82 -33.12 13.44
N HIS A 275 -40.37 -32.68 14.62
CA HIS A 275 -41.13 -32.83 15.84
C HIS A 275 -42.36 -31.94 15.78
N ARG A 276 -43.40 -32.30 16.53
CA ARG A 276 -44.65 -31.53 16.58
C ARG A 276 -44.59 -30.55 17.73
N CYS A 277 -44.93 -29.30 17.45
CA CYS A 277 -45.08 -28.25 18.44
C CYS A 277 -46.42 -27.55 18.16
N ASN A 278 -47.22 -27.35 19.21
CA ASN A 278 -48.41 -26.50 19.15
C ASN A 278 -48.12 -25.23 19.96
N PRO A 279 -47.81 -24.09 19.30
CA PRO A 279 -47.50 -22.85 20.02
C PRO A 279 -48.70 -22.28 20.78
N ILE A 280 -49.92 -22.74 20.48
CA ILE A 280 -51.15 -22.32 21.17
C ILE A 280 -51.69 -23.40 22.12
N HIS A 281 -50.84 -24.30 22.59
CA HIS A 281 -51.27 -25.33 23.55
C HIS A 281 -51.74 -24.67 24.86
N PRO A 282 -52.91 -25.07 25.42
CA PRO A 282 -53.44 -24.47 26.65
C PRO A 282 -52.46 -24.50 27.84
N ASP A 283 -51.65 -25.56 27.95
CA ASP A 283 -50.63 -25.68 29.01
C ASP A 283 -49.56 -24.57 28.98
N PHE A 284 -49.40 -23.85 27.87
CA PHE A 284 -48.50 -22.70 27.74
C PHE A 284 -49.18 -21.35 27.96
N MET A 285 -50.51 -21.33 28.15
CA MET A 285 -51.30 -20.11 28.36
C MET A 285 -51.84 -20.09 29.79
N THR A 286 -50.98 -19.71 30.72
CA THR A 286 -51.32 -19.67 32.15
C THR A 286 -52.06 -18.40 32.53
N ASP A 287 -51.82 -17.30 31.81
CA ASP A 287 -52.53 -16.04 31.98
C ASP A 287 -52.95 -15.41 30.64
N ILE A 288 -53.64 -14.27 30.74
CA ILE A 288 -54.13 -13.52 29.57
C ILE A 288 -52.95 -12.92 28.78
N SER A 289 -51.83 -12.60 29.43
CA SER A 289 -50.64 -12.06 28.77
C SER A 289 -49.99 -13.10 27.85
N ASP A 290 -49.93 -14.37 28.25
CA ASP A 290 -49.46 -15.48 27.39
C ASP A 290 -50.28 -15.58 26.09
N ALA A 291 -51.60 -15.39 26.19
CA ALA A 291 -52.50 -15.37 25.05
C ALA A 291 -52.27 -14.15 24.15
N TYR A 292 -52.07 -12.96 24.74
CA TYR A 292 -51.74 -11.74 23.99
C TYR A 292 -50.39 -11.84 23.27
N GLU A 293 -49.34 -12.33 23.92
CA GLU A 293 -48.01 -12.50 23.33
C GLU A 293 -48.02 -13.54 22.20
N SER A 294 -48.73 -14.65 22.41
CA SER A 294 -48.89 -15.68 21.38
C SER A 294 -49.64 -15.13 20.16
N ALA A 295 -50.76 -14.42 20.38
CA ALA A 295 -51.52 -13.79 19.32
C ALA A 295 -50.71 -12.71 18.58
N TYR A 296 -49.97 -11.87 19.32
CA TYR A 296 -49.11 -10.85 18.77
C TYR A 296 -48.01 -11.46 17.89
N THR A 297 -47.29 -12.45 18.41
CA THR A 297 -46.24 -13.18 17.66
C THR A 297 -46.79 -13.79 16.37
N ILE A 298 -47.98 -14.40 16.41
CA ILE A 298 -48.61 -14.97 15.21
C ILE A 298 -48.98 -13.86 14.21
N MET A 299 -49.63 -12.78 14.67
CA MET A 299 -50.01 -11.67 13.79
C MET A 299 -48.81 -10.99 13.14
N LEU A 300 -47.71 -10.83 13.88
CA LEU A 300 -46.46 -10.29 13.37
C LEU A 300 -45.89 -11.14 12.23
N ASN A 301 -45.84 -12.46 12.42
CA ASN A 301 -45.31 -13.38 11.41
C ASN A 301 -46.22 -13.51 10.18
N LEU A 302 -47.52 -13.25 10.30
CA LEU A 302 -48.45 -13.24 9.16
C LEU A 302 -48.41 -11.93 8.37
N ASN A 303 -47.92 -10.83 8.98
CA ASN A 303 -47.90 -9.54 8.34
C ASN A 303 -46.71 -9.40 7.38
N ARG A 304 -46.99 -9.49 6.07
CA ARG A 304 -45.99 -9.35 4.99
C ARG A 304 -45.24 -8.02 4.97
N SER A 305 -45.72 -6.97 5.64
CA SER A 305 -45.02 -5.69 5.70
C SER A 305 -43.91 -5.64 6.76
N TRP A 306 -43.84 -6.64 7.64
CA TRP A 306 -42.91 -6.71 8.77
C TRP A 306 -41.87 -7.84 8.61
N VAL A 307 -42.00 -8.65 7.56
CA VAL A 307 -41.11 -9.77 7.19
C VAL A 307 -40.22 -9.37 6.02
#